data_AF-A0A5J6FLE1-F1
#
_entry.id   AF-A0A5J6FLE1-F1
#
_cell.length_a   1.000
_cell.length_b   1.000
_cell.length_c   1.000
_cell.angle_alpha   90.00
_cell.angle_beta   90.00
_cell.angle_gamma   90.00
#
_symmetry.space_group_name_H-M   'P 1'
#
loop_
_entity.id
_entity.type
_entity.pdbx_description
1 polymer ?
#
loop_
_entity_poly.entity_id
_entity_poly.type
_entity_poly.pdbx_seq_one_letter_code
_entity_poly.pdbx_strand_id
1 'polypeptide(L)'
;MPLLCWAPGERPAVRHWCTTTPVVAAQAEIAHALIGLLAGSSGVEPAPCTAPGCVFFFDRGRSRRQWCSTGCGNRARAARHYARHHPAELHPADRHAE
;
A
#
# COMPACT_ATOMS: atom_id res chain seq x y z
N MET A 1 -6.56 8.66 21.11
CA MET A 1 -6.28 7.61 22.11
C MET A 1 -7.45 6.63 22.18
N PRO A 2 -7.23 5.32 21.99
CA PRO A 2 -8.28 4.32 22.18
C PRO A 2 -8.56 4.12 23.68
N LEU A 3 -9.84 4.00 24.03
CA LEU A 3 -10.36 3.67 25.35
C LEU A 3 -11.26 2.46 25.22
N LEU A 4 -11.01 1.44 26.03
CA LEU A 4 -11.94 0.32 26.18
C LEU A 4 -13.09 0.77 27.07
N CYS A 5 -14.30 0.80 26.51
CA CYS A 5 -15.53 1.09 27.23
C CYS A 5 -16.28 -0.22 27.46
N TRP A 6 -16.68 -0.46 28.70
CA TRP A 6 -17.41 -1.67 29.07
C TRP A 6 -18.50 -1.30 30.08
N ALA A 7 -19.75 -1.22 29.61
CA ALA A 7 -20.92 -1.06 30.48
C ALA A 7 -21.51 -2.44 30.85
N PRO A 8 -22.06 -2.61 32.07
CA PRO A 8 -22.70 -3.87 32.46
C PRO A 8 -23.83 -4.26 31.49
N GLY A 9 -23.81 -5.51 31.00
CA GLY A 9 -24.80 -6.02 30.05
C GLY A 9 -24.56 -5.63 28.58
N GLU A 10 -23.55 -4.81 28.29
CA GLU A 10 -23.18 -4.45 26.92
C GLU A 10 -21.94 -5.21 26.42
N ARG A 11 -21.77 -5.26 25.10
CA ARG A 11 -20.54 -5.78 24.50
C ARG A 11 -19.40 -4.76 24.70
N PRO A 12 -18.17 -5.21 24.99
CA PRO A 12 -17.01 -4.32 25.06
C PRO A 12 -16.87 -3.54 23.75
N ALA A 13 -16.67 -2.23 23.86
CA ALA A 13 -16.53 -1.34 22.72
C ALA A 13 -15.24 -0.52 22.82
N VAL A 14 -14.62 -0.25 21.68
CA VAL A 14 -13.50 0.69 21.60
C VAL A 14 -14.07 2.06 21.25
N ARG A 15 -13.72 3.08 22.05
CA ARG A 15 -13.97 4.49 21.72
C ARG A 15 -12.65 5.20 21.49
N HIS A 16 -12.62 6.13 20.55
CA HIS A 16 -11.48 7.03 20.38
C HIS A 16 -11.78 8.36 21.08
N TRP A 17 -10.94 8.71 22.05
CA TRP A 17 -10.92 10.04 22.66
C TRP A 17 -9.78 10.85 22.09
N CYS A 18 -10.08 12.11 21.80
CA CYS A 18 -9.17 13.09 21.25
C CYS A 18 -9.44 14.44 21.93
N THR A 19 -8.38 15.17 22.26
CA THR A 19 -8.48 16.55 22.78
C THR A 19 -8.56 17.60 21.66
N THR A 20 -8.44 17.15 20.40
CA THR A 20 -8.57 17.93 19.17
C THR A 20 -9.73 17.41 18.34
N THR A 21 -10.00 18.05 17.21
CA THR A 21 -11.03 17.59 16.27
C THR A 21 -10.73 16.17 15.78
N PRO A 22 -11.76 15.34 15.53
CA PRO A 22 -11.55 13.95 15.08
C PRO A 22 -10.71 13.82 13.81
N VAL A 23 -10.84 14.77 12.87
CA VAL A 23 -10.07 14.80 11.62
C VAL A 23 -8.57 15.01 11.91
N VAL A 24 -8.23 15.99 12.76
CA VAL A 24 -6.83 16.26 13.12
C VAL A 24 -6.22 15.08 13.85
N ALA A 25 -6.98 14.44 14.74
CA ALA A 25 -6.51 13.23 15.41
C ALA A 25 -6.24 12.08 14.41
N ALA A 26 -7.14 11.85 13.46
CA ALA A 26 -6.93 10.83 12.42
C ALA A 26 -5.71 11.13 11.53
N GLN A 27 -5.51 12.41 11.18
CA GLN A 27 -4.32 12.83 10.43
C GLN A 27 -3.03 12.59 11.21
N ALA A 28 -3.01 12.88 12.51
CA ALA A 28 -1.86 12.62 13.36
C ALA A 28 -1.53 11.11 13.44
N GLU A 29 -2.55 10.25 13.57
CA GLU A 29 -2.36 8.79 13.56
C GLU A 29 -1.78 8.30 12.22
N ILE A 30 -2.30 8.81 11.09
CA ILE A 30 -1.75 8.49 9.76
C ILE A 30 -0.30 8.97 9.64
N ALA A 31 0.00 10.19 10.10
CA ALA A 31 1.35 10.75 10.06
C ALA A 31 2.33 9.92 10.89
N HIS A 32 1.96 9.52 12.12
CA HIS A 32 2.79 8.67 12.96
C HIS A 32 3.03 7.28 12.33
N ALA A 33 1.99 6.67 11.78
CA ALA A 33 2.11 5.39 11.08
C ALA A 33 3.04 5.50 9.85
N LEU A 34 2.92 6.58 9.08
CA LEU A 34 3.80 6.86 7.94
C LEU A 34 5.25 7.09 8.38
N ILE A 35 5.47 7.84 9.46
CA ILE A 35 6.81 8.03 10.03
C ILE A 35 7.40 6.67 10.44
N GLY A 36 6.63 5.83 11.13
CA GLY A 36 7.09 4.49 11.51
C GLY A 36 7.38 3.60 10.30
N LEU A 37 6.60 3.73 9.22
CA LEU A 37 6.84 3.05 7.95
C LEU A 37 8.15 3.50 7.30
N LEU A 38 8.36 4.81 7.16
CA LEU A 38 9.52 5.39 6.50
C LEU A 38 10.81 5.23 7.32
N ALA A 39 10.71 5.27 8.65
CA ALA A 39 11.82 5.03 9.56
C ALA A 39 12.15 3.53 9.72
N GLY A 40 11.35 2.63 9.13
CA GLY A 40 11.54 1.18 9.20
C GLY A 40 11.12 0.51 10.53
N SER A 41 10.54 1.25 11.47
CA SER A 41 10.11 0.71 12.77
C SER A 41 8.80 -0.08 12.70
N SER A 42 8.02 0.06 11.61
CA SER A 42 6.79 -0.70 11.40
C SER A 42 7.00 -2.18 11.02
N GLY A 43 8.23 -2.56 10.62
CA GLY A 43 8.55 -3.89 10.10
C GLY A 43 7.92 -4.22 8.73
N VAL A 44 7.18 -3.28 8.13
CA VAL A 44 6.70 -3.38 6.75
C VAL A 44 7.83 -3.01 5.82
N GLU A 45 8.01 -3.77 4.75
CA GLU A 45 9.03 -3.49 3.74
C GLU A 45 8.36 -3.04 2.43
N PRO A 46 8.03 -1.74 2.29
CA PRO A 46 7.29 -1.27 1.13
C PRO A 46 8.14 -1.34 -0.13
N ALA A 47 7.63 -2.01 -1.16
CA ALA A 47 8.20 -2.04 -2.50
C ALA A 47 7.17 -1.59 -3.54
N PRO A 48 7.58 -0.85 -4.59
CA PRO A 48 6.66 -0.41 -5.64
C PRO A 48 6.12 -1.62 -6.42
N CYS A 49 4.85 -1.55 -6.82
CA CYS A 49 4.23 -2.55 -7.67
C CYS A 49 4.82 -2.49 -9.08
N THR A 50 5.23 -3.64 -9.64
CA THR A 50 5.84 -3.69 -10.98
C THR A 50 4.83 -3.86 -12.11
N ALA A 51 3.52 -3.82 -11.82
CA ALA A 51 2.50 -3.92 -12.86
C ALA A 51 2.39 -2.61 -13.65
N PRO A 52 2.29 -2.64 -14.99
CA PRO A 52 2.18 -1.42 -15.79
C PRO A 52 1.03 -0.52 -15.31
N GLY A 53 1.32 0.78 -15.20
CA GLY A 53 0.39 1.83 -14.76
C GLY A 53 0.01 1.78 -13.28
N CYS A 54 0.66 0.96 -12.45
CA CYS A 54 0.37 0.92 -11.02
C CYS A 54 1.23 1.90 -10.22
N VAL A 55 0.60 2.69 -9.34
CA VAL A 55 1.27 3.66 -8.45
C VAL A 55 1.29 3.23 -6.99
N PHE A 56 0.89 1.99 -6.70
CA PHE A 56 0.79 1.47 -5.34
C PHE A 56 2.00 0.63 -4.93
N PHE A 57 2.12 0.44 -3.61
CA PHE A 57 3.16 -0.37 -2.97
C PHE A 57 2.59 -1.70 -2.46
N PHE A 58 3.47 -2.63 -2.11
CA PHE A 58 3.14 -3.85 -1.39
C PHE A 58 4.20 -4.14 -0.32
N ASP A 59 3.83 -4.91 0.70
CA ASP A 59 4.77 -5.38 1.72
C ASP A 59 5.58 -6.57 1.18
N ARG A 60 6.84 -6.32 0.85
CA ARG A 60 7.78 -7.32 0.34
C ARG A 60 8.17 -8.35 1.41
N GLY A 61 8.17 -7.96 2.68
CA GLY A 61 8.51 -8.84 3.80
C GLY A 61 7.52 -10.01 3.98
N ARG A 62 6.27 -9.84 3.52
CA ARG A 62 5.20 -10.85 3.66
C ARG A 62 4.86 -11.59 2.36
N SER A 63 5.50 -11.25 1.23
CA SER A 63 5.15 -11.87 -0.04
C SER A 63 6.30 -11.90 -1.03
N ARG A 64 6.48 -13.05 -1.69
CA ARG A 64 7.43 -13.20 -2.80
C ARG A 64 6.93 -12.62 -4.14
N ARG A 65 5.73 -12.02 -4.14
CA ARG A 65 5.17 -11.37 -5.34
C ARG A 65 5.89 -10.06 -5.64
N GLN A 66 5.68 -9.52 -6.83
CA GLN A 66 6.22 -8.23 -7.26
C GLN A 66 5.10 -7.20 -7.53
N TRP A 67 3.89 -7.44 -7.01
CA TRP A 67 2.70 -6.64 -7.31
C TRP A 67 1.76 -6.50 -6.12
N CYS A 68 0.97 -5.43 -6.07
CA CYS A 68 0.11 -5.13 -4.93
C CYS A 68 -1.15 -5.98 -4.83
N SER A 69 -1.65 -6.54 -5.93
CA SER A 69 -2.89 -7.32 -5.96
C SER A 69 -2.90 -8.37 -7.07
N THR A 70 -3.84 -9.33 -6.99
CA THR A 70 -4.05 -10.33 -8.05
C THR A 70 -4.31 -9.69 -9.41
N GLY A 71 -5.11 -8.62 -9.46
CA GLY A 71 -5.37 -7.87 -10.70
C GLY A 71 -4.10 -7.27 -11.31
N CYS A 72 -3.20 -6.72 -10.48
CA CYS A 72 -1.90 -6.25 -10.94
C CYS A 72 -1.01 -7.39 -11.44
N GLY A 73 -1.07 -8.56 -10.81
CA GLY A 73 -0.38 -9.76 -11.28
C GLY A 73 -0.83 -10.20 -12.68
N ASN A 74 -2.14 -10.14 -12.96
CA ASN A 74 -2.67 -10.44 -14.28
C ASN A 74 -2.20 -9.43 -15.33
N ARG A 75 -2.26 -8.13 -15.03
CA ARG A 75 -1.73 -7.08 -15.93
C ARG A 75 -0.25 -7.28 -16.25
N ALA A 76 0.57 -7.57 -15.24
CA ALA A 76 1.99 -7.83 -15.44
C ALA A 76 2.24 -9.06 -16.34
N ARG A 77 1.44 -10.12 -16.21
CA ARG A 77 1.51 -11.31 -17.09
C ARG A 77 1.08 -10.99 -18.51
N ALA A 78 -0.01 -10.24 -18.69
CA ALA A 78 -0.52 -9.83 -19.99
C ALA A 78 0.51 -8.94 -20.72
N ALA A 79 1.08 -7.95 -20.05
CA ALA A 79 2.13 -7.10 -20.64
C ALA A 79 3.35 -7.91 -21.12
N ARG A 80 3.82 -8.88 -20.32
CA ARG A 80 4.89 -9.80 -20.74
C ARG A 80 4.50 -10.71 -21.90
N HIS A 81 3.22 -11.05 -22.03
CA HIS A 81 2.72 -11.81 -23.18
C HIS A 81 2.73 -10.92 -24.43
N TYR A 82 2.11 -9.74 -24.37
CA TYR A 82 2.10 -8.80 -25.50
C TYR A 82 3.51 -8.42 -25.96
N ALA A 83 4.43 -8.10 -25.05
CA ALA A 83 5.82 -7.78 -25.41
C ALA A 83 6.54 -8.95 -26.14
N ARG A 84 6.16 -10.20 -25.86
CA ARG A 84 6.73 -11.39 -26.54
C ARG A 84 6.10 -11.64 -27.91
N HIS A 85 4.83 -11.29 -28.10
CA HIS A 85 4.07 -11.61 -29.32
C HIS A 85 3.92 -10.42 -30.28
N HIS A 86 4.14 -9.19 -29.82
CA HIS A 86 4.01 -7.95 -30.59
C HIS A 86 5.22 -7.02 -30.37
N PRO A 87 6.46 -7.46 -30.64
CA PRO A 87 7.66 -6.66 -30.39
C PRO A 87 7.73 -5.37 -31.22
N ALA A 88 7.02 -5.29 -32.35
CA ALA A 88 7.02 -4.14 -33.26
C ALA A 88 6.13 -2.97 -32.81
N GLU A 89 5.29 -3.15 -31.80
CA GLU A 89 4.42 -2.09 -31.25
C GLU A 89 5.01 -1.38 -30.01
N LEU A 90 6.19 -1.80 -29.55
CA LEU A 90 6.97 -1.07 -28.54
C LEU A 90 7.60 0.16 -29.22
N HIS A 91 7.00 1.33 -28.99
CA HIS A 91 7.45 2.59 -29.58
C HIS A 91 8.89 2.95 -29.13
N PRO A 92 9.78 3.45 -30.00
CA PRO A 92 11.20 3.67 -29.67
C PRO A 92 11.51 4.71 -28.59
N ALA A 93 10.50 5.47 -28.13
CA ALA A 93 10.67 6.60 -27.21
C ALA A 93 10.95 6.20 -25.74
N ASP A 94 10.78 4.93 -25.37
CA ASP A 94 11.06 4.44 -24.02
C ASP A 94 12.55 4.08 -23.78
N ARG A 95 13.45 4.42 -24.72
CA ARG A 95 14.89 4.10 -24.65
C ARG A 95 15.79 5.16 -23.99
N HIS A 96 15.24 6.24 -23.41
CA HIS A 96 16.04 7.26 -22.73
C HIS A 96 15.68 7.37 -21.24
N ALA A 97 16.46 6.67 -20.42
CA ALA A 97 16.68 6.99 -19.02
C ALA A 97 18.07 6.44 -18.63
N GLU A 98 19.10 7.23 -18.95
CA GLU A 98 20.36 7.25 -18.19
C GLU A 98 20.14 8.02 -16.88
#